data_AF-A0A0M7B3A2-F1
#
_entry.id   AF-A0A0M7B3A2-F1
#
_cell.length_a   1.000
_cell.length_b   1.000
_cell.length_c   1.000
_cell.angle_alpha   90.00
_cell.angle_beta   90.00
_cell.angle_gamma   90.00
#
_symmetry.space_group_name_H-M   'P 1'
#
loop_
_entity.id
_entity.type
_entity.pdbx_description
1 polymer ?
#
loop_
_entity_poly.entity_id
_entity_poly.type
_entity_poly.pdbx_seq_one_letter_code
_entity_poly.pdbx_strand_id
1 'polypeptide(L)' 'MSVSLAGVIGAAIGFYVGWLDYKILKGMLQATETKNRQAGGDGGRAARYKAPLSALIFGVPVIGFPIVGYWAASQLAG' A
#
# COMPACT_ATOMS: atom_id res chain seq x y z
N MET A 1 14.41 -24.04 4.50
CA MET A 1 14.20 -22.64 4.95
C MET A 1 13.50 -22.70 6.29
N SER A 2 14.17 -22.33 7.38
CA SER A 2 13.49 -22.14 8.67
C SER A 2 12.73 -20.82 8.61
N VAL A 3 11.43 -20.86 8.85
CA VAL A 3 10.61 -19.64 8.95
C VAL A 3 10.99 -18.96 10.27
N SER A 4 11.46 -17.71 10.21
CA SER A 4 11.79 -16.94 11.41
C SER A 4 10.50 -16.46 12.08
N LEU A 5 10.29 -16.83 13.34
CA LEU A 5 9.14 -16.35 14.10
C LEU A 5 9.15 -14.81 14.22
N ALA A 6 10.34 -14.23 14.45
CA ALA A 6 10.52 -12.78 14.45
C ALA A 6 10.18 -12.17 13.08
N GLY A 7 10.63 -12.82 11.99
CA GLY A 7 10.26 -12.43 10.64
C GLY A 7 8.75 -12.45 10.41
N VAL A 8 8.04 -13.49 10.85
CA VAL A 8 6.58 -13.57 10.73
C VAL A 8 5.88 -12.44 11.49
N ILE A 9 6.35 -12.11 12.70
CA ILE A 9 5.83 -10.98 13.47
C ILE A 9 6.09 -9.66 12.73
N GLY A 10 7.30 -9.47 12.22
CA GLY A 10 7.65 -8.31 11.39
C GLY A 10 6.78 -8.19 10.14
N ALA A 11 6.49 -9.32 9.47
CA ALA A 11 5.61 -9.36 8.31
C ALA A 11 4.17 -8.96 8.67
N ALA A 12 3.66 -9.43 9.81
CA ALA A 12 2.32 -9.09 10.28
C ALA A 12 2.21 -7.60 10.62
N ILE A 13 3.22 -7.02 11.27
CA ILE A 13 3.29 -5.58 11.54
C ILE A 13 3.37 -4.80 10.22
N GLY A 14 4.25 -5.22 9.30
CA GLY A 14 4.39 -4.62 7.97
C GLY A 14 3.07 -4.65 7.19
N PHE A 15 2.33 -5.76 7.26
CA PHE A 15 1.00 -5.88 6.66
C PHE A 15 0.00 -4.90 7.26
N TYR A 16 -0.03 -4.78 8.58
CA TYR A 16 -0.91 -3.83 9.27
C TYR A 16 -0.62 -2.38 8.85
N VAL A 17 0.64 -1.99 8.79
CA VAL A 17 1.05 -0.66 8.31
C VAL A 17 0.69 -0.48 6.84
N GLY A 18 0.94 -1.47 5.99
CA GLY A 18 0.64 -1.40 4.55
C GLY A 18 -0.85 -1.26 4.28
N TRP A 19 -1.67 -1.91 5.10
CA TRP A 19 -3.11 -1.77 5.05
C TRP A 19 -3.60 -0.36 5.43
N LEU A 20 -2.98 0.28 6.43
CA LEU A 20 -3.29 1.66 6.80
C LEU A 20 -2.90 2.63 5.67
N ASP A 21 -1.71 2.48 5.11
CA ASP A 21 -1.22 3.33 4.02
C ASP A 21 -2.10 3.19 2.76
N TYR A 22 -2.48 1.96 2.41
CA TYR A 22 -3.44 1.70 1.33
C TYR A 22 -4.77 2.46 1.53
N LYS A 23 -5.32 2.48 2.74
CA LYS A 23 -6.58 3.19 3.02
C LYS A 23 -6.44 4.70 2.80
N ILE A 24 -5.31 5.28 3.24
CA ILE A 24 -5.02 6.70 3.08
C ILE A 24 -4.90 7.03 1.59
N LEU A 25 -4.06 6.30 0.86
CA LEU A 25 -3.82 6.51 -0.57
C LEU A 25 -5.09 6.31 -1.40
N LYS A 26 -5.92 5.32 -1.08
CA LYS A 26 -7.22 5.12 -1.73
C LYS A 26 -8.16 6.30 -1.49
N GLY A 27 -8.22 6.81 -0.26
CA GLY A 27 -9.01 8.01 0.06
C GLY A 27 -8.52 9.24 -0.68
N MET A 28 -7.20 9.43 -0.78
CA MET A 28 -6.59 10.51 -1.56
C MET A 28 -6.93 10.40 -3.04
N LEU A 29 -6.84 9.20 -3.64
CA LEU A 29 -7.19 8.99 -5.04
C LEU A 29 -8.66 9.36 -5.31
N GLN A 30 -9.58 8.95 -4.44
CA GLN A 30 -11.00 9.33 -4.54
C GLN A 30 -11.23 10.84 -4.39
N ALA A 31 -10.52 11.49 -3.47
CA ALA A 31 -10.58 12.94 -3.30
C ALA A 31 -10.06 13.68 -4.54
N THR A 32 -8.94 13.23 -5.11
CA THR A 32 -8.38 13.80 -6.35
C THR A 32 -9.31 13.62 -7.54
N GLU A 33 -9.91 12.43 -7.72
CA GLU A 33 -10.90 12.20 -8.78
C GLU A 33 -12.12 13.11 -8.62
N THR A 34 -12.64 13.24 -7.41
CA THR A 34 -13.82 14.07 -7.11
C THR A 34 -13.52 15.54 -7.39
N LYS A 35 -12.34 16.03 -6.97
CA LYS A 35 -11.88 17.39 -7.23
C LYS A 35 -11.71 17.68 -8.72
N ASN A 36 -11.12 16.75 -9.49
CA ASN A 36 -10.97 16.89 -10.94
C ASN A 36 -12.31 16.90 -11.68
N ARG A 37 -13.27 16.09 -11.22
CA ARG A 37 -14.61 16.03 -11.79
C ARG A 37 -15.42 17.29 -11.48
N GLN A 38 -15.29 17.83 -10.27
CA GLN A 38 -15.91 19.11 -9.88
C GLN A 38 -15.32 20.31 -10.63
N ALA A 39 -14.04 20.25 -11.01
CA ALA A 39 -13.39 21.28 -11.83
C ALA A 39 -13.78 21.24 -13.31
N GLY A 40 -14.74 20.40 -13.72
CA GLY A 40 -15.25 20.33 -15.09
C GLY A 40 -14.39 19.54 -16.08
N GLY A 41 -13.36 18.82 -15.61
CA GLY A 41 -12.56 17.92 -16.44
C GLY A 41 -13.02 16.47 -16.33
N ASP A 42 -12.72 15.64 -17.34
CA ASP A 42 -13.04 14.19 -17.42
C ASP A 42 -12.33 13.30 -16.36
N GLY A 43 -11.94 13.86 -15.21
CA GLY A 43 -11.21 13.15 -14.15
C GLY A 43 -9.69 13.05 -14.38
N GLY A 44 -9.18 13.52 -15.52
CA GLY A 44 -7.75 13.63 -15.81
C GLY A 44 -7.00 12.28 -15.86
N ARG A 45 -5.67 12.31 -15.72
CA ARG A 45 -4.83 11.08 -15.70
C ARG A 45 -5.21 10.10 -14.58
N ALA A 46 -5.77 10.60 -13.46
CA ALA A 46 -6.25 9.78 -12.36
C ALA A 46 -7.41 8.86 -12.78
N ALA A 47 -8.39 9.38 -13.52
CA ALA A 47 -9.49 8.58 -14.05
C ALA A 47 -9.01 7.60 -15.15
N ARG A 48 -8.09 8.04 -16.01
CA ARG A 48 -7.53 7.19 -17.09
C ARG A 48 -6.72 6.00 -16.56
N TYR A 49 -6.00 6.19 -15.45
CA TYR A 49 -5.16 5.17 -14.83
C TYR A 49 -5.71 4.66 -13.50
N LYS A 50 -7.01 4.85 -13.24
CA LYS A 50 -7.64 4.49 -11.95
C LYS A 50 -7.39 3.03 -11.56
N ALA A 51 -7.56 2.11 -12.50
CA ALA A 51 -7.37 0.68 -12.28
C ALA A 51 -5.90 0.33 -11.95
N PRO A 52 -4.88 0.71 -12.77
CA PRO A 52 -3.49 0.45 -12.43
C PRO A 52 -3.00 1.22 -11.20
N LEU A 53 -3.46 2.45 -10.97
CA LEU A 53 -3.14 3.21 -9.74
C LEU A 53 -3.71 2.53 -8.50
N SER A 54 -4.97 2.09 -8.54
CA SER A 54 -5.57 1.33 -7.43
C SER A 54 -4.83 0.02 -7.19
N ALA A 55 -4.44 -0.69 -8.25
CA ALA A 55 -3.65 -1.91 -8.15
C ALA A 55 -2.25 -1.66 -7.56
N LEU A 56 -1.60 -0.56 -7.92
CA LEU A 56 -0.30 -0.16 -7.37
C LEU A 56 -0.40 0.26 -5.90
N ILE A 57 -1.38 1.11 -5.59
CA ILE A 57 -1.68 1.61 -4.23
C ILE A 57 -2.06 0.46 -3.29
N PHE A 58 -2.64 -0.61 -3.79
CA PHE A 58 -2.87 -1.82 -3.02
C PHE A 58 -1.63 -2.73 -2.98
N GLY A 59 -1.07 -3.07 -4.14
CA GLY A 59 -0.01 -4.07 -4.27
C GLY A 59 1.29 -3.67 -3.59
N VAL A 60 1.72 -2.41 -3.72
CA VAL A 60 3.01 -1.96 -3.17
C VAL A 60 3.01 -1.96 -1.64
N PRO A 61 2.03 -1.35 -0.93
CA PRO A 61 2.04 -1.36 0.53
C PRO A 61 1.73 -2.75 1.11
N VAL A 62 0.75 -3.46 0.54
CA VAL A 62 0.26 -4.75 1.09
C VAL A 62 1.26 -5.89 0.87
N ILE A 63 2.14 -5.80 -0.12
CA ILE A 63 3.19 -6.81 -0.37
C ILE A 63 4.55 -6.31 0.10
N GLY A 64 4.89 -5.05 -0.20
CA GLY A 64 6.19 -4.47 0.10
C GLY A 64 6.45 -4.33 1.59
N PHE A 65 5.48 -3.80 2.36
CA PHE A 65 5.71 -3.57 3.80
C PHE A 65 5.83 -4.87 4.60
N PRO A 66 5.07 -5.96 4.33
CA PRO A 66 5.33 -7.25 4.96
C PRO A 66 6.71 -7.83 4.65
N ILE A 67 7.18 -7.72 3.40
CA ILE A 67 8.50 -8.23 3.01
C ILE A 67 9.59 -7.47 3.78
N VAL A 68 9.51 -6.13 3.79
CA VAL A 68 10.44 -5.28 4.54
C VAL A 68 10.37 -5.58 6.04
N GLY A 69 9.17 -5.73 6.60
CA GLY A 69 8.96 -6.09 8.00
C GLY A 69 9.55 -7.45 8.36
N TYR A 70 9.37 -8.46 7.50
CA TYR A 70 9.97 -9.79 7.68
C TYR A 70 11.49 -9.71 7.73
N TRP A 71 12.11 -9.02 6.77
CA TRP A 71 13.56 -8.87 6.71
C TRP A 71 14.10 -8.07 7.89
N ALA A 72 13.48 -6.95 8.23
CA ALA A 72 13.89 -6.11 9.35
C ALA A 72 13.84 -6.89 10.68
N ALA A 73 12.73 -7.56 10.97
CA ALA A 73 12.58 -8.30 12.21
C ALA A 73 13.45 -9.56 12.27
N SER A 74 13.69 -10.22 11.14
CA SER A 74 14.63 -11.35 11.08
C SER A 74 16.06 -10.90 11.40
N GLN A 75 16.51 -9.79 10.80
CA GLN A 75 17.86 -9.25 11.05
C GLN A 75 18.05 -8.75 12.49
N LEU A 76 17.00 -8.24 13.11
CA LEU A 76 17.04 -7.81 14.52
C LEU A 76 17.10 -9.00 15.50
N ALA A 77 16.55 -10.15 15.12
CA ALA A 77 16.48 -11.33 15.97
C ALA A 77 17.64 -12.33 15.77
N GLY A 78 18.45 -12.16 14.71
CA GLY A 78 19.62 -13.01 14.40
C GLY A 78 19.58 -13.60 13.00
#